data_AF-A0A437MF25-F1
#
_entry.id   AF-A0A437MF25-F1
#
_cell.length_a   1.000
_cell.length_b   1.000
_cell.length_c   1.000
_cell.angle_alpha   90.00
_cell.angle_beta   90.00
_cell.angle_gamma   90.00
#
_symmetry.space_group_name_H-M   'P 1'
#
loop_
_entity.id
_entity.type
_entity.pdbx_description
1 polymer ?
#
loop_
_entity_poly.entity_id
_entity_poly.type
_entity_poly.pdbx_seq_one_letter_code
_entity_poly.pdbx_strand_id
1 'polypeptide(L)'
;MDALREALSKAATGDNLQKTFVQSGNQLTGLTAFSLEAPAKLFYPKLTPIRNRLPRVGGGTGIQANWRAITGVNTGRASIGVSEGNRGQIQAVSVKEYMASFRTLGIDSYVTAEAQRAANGFDDPEARAVQSNLNALMIGEERVLLGGLGTWGLGQPVGLAIAQTTGGNIANTTVVNVRVCALTLEGYNRAKAGEVVALLTRTTGNGATDTFGGGFSMASAAVNLTASAGSTLVSASCTPVKGAVAYAWFMGANASTMYLMDVTTNSATKLLNFPAGTEPALPADLLTNDRSQNQLVHDGYFGLVAASGSGAYWYTMPNGAGGLGTPLTSDGAGGIKEIDAVLLWYWNTHRMSPTRMLVSGRELNSFRTLGLLGTSSSTQRFTWNSDQRGVLLSAKVRGYTNPFAMGGSEEVAIELHPDVPPGTILFETDSLPYELPGVDQLNRVLCRADYHQIVYPQITRRKDFGVYTDQVLQCYFPPAQAVLTNIGAPT
;
A
#
# COMPACT_ATOMS: atom_id res chain seq x y z
N MET A 1 -30.78 -85.14 -37.24
CA MET A 1 -31.70 -84.28 -36.45
C MET A 1 -31.12 -83.89 -35.08
N ASP A 2 -30.15 -84.62 -34.52
CA ASP A 2 -29.54 -84.25 -33.22
C ASP A 2 -28.40 -83.21 -33.30
N ALA A 3 -27.63 -83.12 -34.39
CA ALA A 3 -26.64 -82.06 -34.56
C ALA A 3 -27.25 -80.65 -34.73
N LEU A 4 -28.51 -80.56 -35.18
CA LEU A 4 -29.23 -79.30 -35.36
C LEU A 4 -29.91 -78.84 -34.05
N ARG A 5 -30.21 -79.77 -33.14
CA ARG A 5 -30.67 -79.48 -31.76
C ARG A 5 -29.52 -79.02 -30.85
N GLU A 6 -28.32 -79.53 -31.05
CA GLU A 6 -27.13 -79.09 -30.30
C GLU A 6 -26.62 -77.70 -30.75
N ALA A 7 -26.80 -77.34 -32.03
CA ALA A 7 -26.55 -75.99 -32.51
C ALA A 7 -27.60 -74.98 -31.98
N LEU A 8 -28.85 -75.40 -31.79
CA LEU A 8 -29.91 -74.55 -31.26
C LEU A 8 -29.81 -74.34 -29.73
N SER A 9 -29.25 -75.31 -28.98
CA SER A 9 -29.04 -75.15 -27.52
C SER A 9 -27.84 -74.26 -27.18
N LYS A 10 -26.86 -74.12 -28.09
CA LYS A 10 -25.79 -73.09 -27.99
C LYS A 10 -26.23 -71.70 -28.44
N ALA A 11 -27.37 -71.57 -29.12
CA ALA A 11 -27.94 -70.29 -29.53
C ALA A 11 -29.02 -69.75 -28.55
N ALA A 12 -29.39 -70.54 -27.53
CA ALA A 12 -30.44 -70.22 -26.56
C ALA A 12 -29.93 -69.91 -25.14
N THR A 13 -28.63 -69.64 -24.96
CA THR A 13 -28.19 -68.78 -23.86
C THR A 13 -28.24 -67.35 -24.35
N GLY A 14 -29.37 -66.70 -24.06
CA GLY A 14 -29.59 -65.30 -24.30
C GLY A 14 -28.41 -64.47 -23.82
N ASP A 15 -27.86 -63.70 -24.75
CA ASP A 15 -27.67 -62.27 -24.60
C ASP A 15 -27.50 -61.78 -23.15
N ASN A 16 -26.33 -62.06 -22.59
CA ASN A 16 -25.67 -61.06 -21.76
C ASN A 16 -24.62 -60.39 -22.64
N LEU A 17 -25.07 -59.61 -23.63
CA LEU A 17 -24.50 -58.28 -23.76
C LEU A 17 -24.69 -57.60 -22.40
N GLN A 18 -23.78 -57.85 -21.45
CA GLN A 18 -23.50 -56.88 -20.41
C GLN A 18 -22.96 -55.62 -21.12
N LYS A 19 -23.86 -54.85 -21.75
CA LYS A 19 -23.74 -53.40 -21.86
C LYS A 19 -23.91 -52.84 -20.45
N THR A 20 -22.98 -53.18 -19.57
CA THR A 20 -22.98 -52.57 -18.25
C THR A 20 -22.15 -51.30 -18.37
N PHE A 21 -22.86 -50.17 -18.46
CA PHE A 21 -22.31 -48.85 -18.18
C PHE A 21 -22.02 -48.78 -16.68
N VAL A 22 -21.00 -49.51 -16.22
CA VAL A 22 -20.57 -49.44 -14.82
C VAL A 22 -19.86 -48.11 -14.63
N GLN A 23 -20.25 -47.35 -13.61
CA GLN A 23 -19.54 -46.14 -13.21
C GLN A 23 -18.08 -46.50 -12.99
N SER A 24 -17.19 -45.88 -13.77
CA SER A 24 -15.75 -46.13 -13.63
C SER A 24 -15.26 -45.75 -12.24
N GLY A 25 -14.41 -46.61 -11.66
CA GLY A 25 -13.69 -46.32 -10.41
C GLY A 25 -12.58 -45.27 -10.56
N ASN A 26 -12.36 -44.73 -11.76
CA ASN A 26 -11.38 -43.71 -12.06
C ASN A 26 -11.97 -42.63 -12.98
N GLN A 27 -11.84 -41.37 -12.57
CA GLN A 27 -12.31 -40.20 -13.32
C GLN A 27 -11.69 -40.05 -14.72
N LEU A 28 -10.60 -40.75 -15.03
CA LEU A 28 -9.89 -40.66 -16.32
C LEU A 28 -10.22 -41.78 -17.33
N THR A 29 -10.91 -42.84 -16.93
CA THR A 29 -11.17 -44.00 -17.81
C THR A 29 -12.61 -44.50 -17.70
N GLY A 30 -13.53 -43.92 -18.48
CA GLY A 30 -14.91 -44.38 -18.62
C GLY A 30 -15.83 -43.27 -19.15
N LEU A 31 -16.99 -43.63 -19.73
CA LEU A 31 -18.02 -42.66 -20.16
C LEU A 31 -18.83 -42.12 -18.96
N THR A 32 -18.18 -41.57 -17.95
CA THR A 32 -18.84 -40.89 -16.82
C THR A 32 -18.90 -39.39 -17.07
N ALA A 33 -20.10 -38.80 -16.99
CA ALA A 33 -20.27 -37.36 -17.18
C ALA A 33 -19.54 -36.59 -16.07
N PHE A 34 -18.75 -35.58 -16.45
CA PHE A 34 -18.22 -34.60 -15.50
C PHE A 34 -19.31 -33.55 -15.26
N SER A 35 -19.66 -33.32 -13.99
CA SER A 35 -20.47 -32.15 -13.63
C SER A 35 -19.58 -30.91 -13.70
N LEU A 36 -19.66 -30.19 -14.81
CA LEU A 36 -18.98 -28.91 -15.00
C LEU A 36 -20.03 -27.80 -14.82
N GLU A 37 -19.87 -26.98 -13.78
CA GLU A 37 -20.68 -25.78 -13.63
C GLU A 37 -20.15 -24.71 -14.59
N ALA A 38 -20.92 -24.45 -15.65
CA ALA A 38 -20.70 -23.30 -16.53
C ALA A 38 -21.45 -22.07 -15.98
N PRO A 39 -20.91 -20.85 -16.05
CA PRO A 39 -19.54 -20.47 -16.41
C PRO A 39 -18.56 -20.58 -15.22
N ALA A 40 -17.25 -20.51 -15.49
CA ALA A 40 -16.27 -20.58 -14.41
C ALA A 40 -16.35 -19.34 -13.49
N LYS A 41 -16.50 -19.58 -12.19
CA LYS A 41 -16.70 -18.53 -11.18
C LYS A 41 -15.38 -17.82 -10.87
N LEU A 42 -15.41 -16.48 -10.90
CA LEU A 42 -14.27 -15.64 -10.52
C LEU A 42 -14.28 -15.38 -9.00
N PHE A 43 -13.30 -15.91 -8.28
CA PHE A 43 -13.16 -15.71 -6.83
C PHE A 43 -11.88 -14.94 -6.51
N TYR A 44 -11.93 -13.61 -6.54
CA TYR A 44 -10.91 -12.76 -5.95
C TYR A 44 -11.54 -11.49 -5.36
N PRO A 45 -11.06 -11.01 -4.21
CA PRO A 45 -11.57 -9.79 -3.59
C PRO A 45 -11.09 -8.57 -4.38
N LYS A 46 -12.03 -7.70 -4.75
CA LYS A 46 -11.74 -6.37 -5.31
C LYS A 46 -11.99 -5.32 -4.23
N LEU A 47 -10.92 -4.93 -3.54
CA LEU A 47 -10.97 -3.91 -2.49
C LEU A 47 -10.21 -2.67 -2.96
N THR A 48 -10.95 -1.66 -3.45
CA THR A 48 -10.38 -0.39 -3.96
C THR A 48 -11.14 0.81 -3.36
N PRO A 49 -11.07 1.04 -2.04
CA PRO A 49 -11.87 2.07 -1.36
C PRO A 49 -11.54 3.51 -1.75
N ILE A 50 -10.26 3.86 -1.96
CA ILE A 50 -9.82 5.20 -2.38
C ILE A 50 -10.30 5.48 -3.79
N ARG A 51 -10.02 4.58 -4.73
CA ARG A 51 -10.42 4.71 -6.14
C ARG A 51 -11.93 4.86 -6.31
N ASN A 52 -12.73 4.11 -5.55
CA ASN A 52 -14.20 4.15 -5.65
C ASN A 52 -14.79 5.49 -5.16
N ARG A 53 -14.06 6.22 -4.31
CA ARG A 53 -14.50 7.49 -3.73
C ARG A 53 -14.00 8.69 -4.52
N LEU A 54 -12.77 8.64 -5.03
CA LEU A 54 -12.19 9.76 -5.75
C LEU A 54 -12.96 10.03 -7.06
N PRO A 55 -13.36 11.27 -7.31
CA PRO A 55 -14.00 11.64 -8.56
C PRO A 55 -12.97 11.51 -9.69
N ARG A 56 -13.41 10.97 -10.81
CA ARG A 56 -12.59 10.84 -12.01
C ARG A 56 -13.09 11.85 -13.03
N VAL A 57 -12.24 12.82 -13.35
CA VAL A 57 -12.61 13.94 -14.22
C VAL A 57 -11.87 13.79 -15.54
N GLY A 58 -12.61 13.77 -16.64
CA GLY A 58 -12.06 13.76 -17.99
C GLY A 58 -11.58 15.15 -18.44
N GLY A 59 -10.99 15.23 -19.63
CA GLY A 59 -10.58 16.49 -20.23
C GLY A 59 -9.19 16.98 -19.82
N GLY A 60 -8.35 16.10 -19.27
CA GLY A 60 -6.93 16.39 -19.11
C GLY A 60 -6.26 16.70 -20.45
N THR A 61 -5.46 17.75 -20.50
CA THR A 61 -4.69 18.16 -21.70
C THR A 61 -3.23 18.40 -21.34
N GLY A 62 -2.32 18.27 -22.32
CA GLY A 62 -0.87 18.48 -22.11
C GLY A 62 -0.16 17.26 -21.50
N ILE A 63 1.11 17.44 -21.16
CA ILE A 63 1.98 16.40 -20.57
C ILE A 63 1.87 16.39 -19.03
N GLN A 64 1.36 17.47 -18.44
CA GLN A 64 1.22 17.67 -17.00
C GLN A 64 0.00 18.51 -16.66
N ALA A 65 -0.62 18.23 -15.51
CA ALA A 65 -1.61 19.07 -14.88
C ALA A 65 -0.91 20.12 -14.01
N ASN A 66 -1.14 21.39 -14.33
CA ASN A 66 -0.60 22.52 -13.58
C ASN A 66 -1.75 23.27 -12.92
N TRP A 67 -1.65 23.53 -11.62
CA TRP A 67 -2.61 24.39 -10.92
C TRP A 67 -1.89 25.33 -9.95
N ARG A 68 -2.48 26.52 -9.79
CA ARG A 68 -2.01 27.55 -8.85
C ARG A 68 -3.02 27.64 -7.73
N ALA A 69 -2.56 27.44 -6.49
CA ALA A 69 -3.42 27.62 -5.33
C ALA A 69 -2.93 28.82 -4.51
N ILE A 70 -3.88 29.63 -4.05
CA ILE A 70 -3.63 30.62 -3.01
C ILE A 70 -3.69 29.87 -1.68
N THR A 71 -2.57 29.77 -0.98
CA THR A 71 -2.46 28.98 0.25
C THR A 71 -2.67 29.80 1.51
N GLY A 72 -2.73 31.13 1.38
CA GLY A 72 -2.87 32.04 2.51
C GLY A 72 -3.17 33.47 2.10
N VAL A 73 -3.94 34.15 2.96
CA VAL A 73 -4.30 35.55 2.87
C VAL A 73 -3.77 36.29 4.09
N ASN A 74 -3.30 37.52 3.90
CA ASN A 74 -2.68 38.33 4.96
C ASN A 74 -1.50 37.63 5.68
N THR A 75 -0.60 37.01 4.91
CA THR A 75 0.58 36.31 5.47
C THR A 75 1.52 37.22 6.24
N GLY A 76 1.51 38.52 5.93
CA GLY A 76 2.23 39.56 6.67
C GLY A 76 1.60 39.97 8.00
N ARG A 77 0.45 39.38 8.37
CA ARG A 77 -0.31 39.72 9.59
C ARG A 77 -0.55 41.22 9.74
N ALA A 78 -0.88 41.89 8.64
CA ALA A 78 -1.23 43.31 8.66
C ALA A 78 -2.41 43.54 9.61
N SER A 79 -2.30 44.55 10.47
CA SER A 79 -3.38 44.95 11.37
C SER A 79 -4.55 45.51 10.56
N ILE A 80 -5.77 45.14 10.95
CA ILE A 80 -7.02 45.57 10.28
C ILE A 80 -7.43 46.97 10.76
N GLY A 81 -6.88 47.45 11.88
CA GLY A 81 -7.16 48.79 12.40
C GLY A 81 -6.68 49.87 11.44
N VAL A 82 -7.57 50.78 11.06
CA VAL A 82 -7.26 51.93 10.20
C VAL A 82 -7.50 53.20 11.00
N SER A 83 -6.55 54.13 10.98
CA SER A 83 -6.75 55.46 11.57
C SER A 83 -7.59 56.34 10.66
N GLU A 84 -8.39 57.23 11.25
CA GLU A 84 -9.23 58.16 10.50
C GLU A 84 -8.40 58.95 9.47
N GLY A 85 -8.85 58.97 8.22
CA GLY A 85 -8.18 59.64 7.10
C GLY A 85 -7.07 58.85 6.39
N ASN A 86 -6.67 57.67 6.88
CA ASN A 86 -5.61 56.85 6.25
C ASN A 86 -6.14 55.58 5.57
N ARG A 87 -5.31 54.98 4.70
CA ARG A 87 -5.58 53.66 4.11
C ARG A 87 -4.94 52.56 4.96
N GLY A 88 -5.58 51.39 4.98
CA GLY A 88 -5.02 50.18 5.58
C GLY A 88 -3.78 49.67 4.83
N GLN A 89 -2.96 48.89 5.51
CA GLN A 89 -1.79 48.24 4.93
C GLN A 89 -2.20 47.27 3.79
N ILE A 90 -1.42 47.24 2.72
CA ILE A 90 -1.67 46.35 1.57
C ILE A 90 -1.50 44.89 2.01
N GLN A 91 -2.51 44.08 1.73
CA GLN A 91 -2.52 42.66 2.06
C GLN A 91 -1.49 41.88 1.23
N ALA A 92 -0.71 41.02 1.90
CA ALA A 92 0.12 40.01 1.25
C ALA A 92 -0.66 38.70 1.04
N VAL A 93 -0.51 38.08 -0.13
CA VAL A 93 -1.14 36.81 -0.51
C VAL A 93 -0.05 35.83 -0.94
N SER A 94 -0.11 34.57 -0.48
CA SER A 94 0.83 33.52 -0.92
C SER A 94 0.21 32.65 -2.01
N VAL A 95 0.91 32.50 -3.13
CA VAL A 95 0.53 31.62 -4.24
C VAL A 95 1.56 30.51 -4.35
N LYS A 96 1.10 29.27 -4.52
CA LYS A 96 1.96 28.13 -4.82
C LYS A 96 1.55 27.46 -6.12
N GLU A 97 2.54 27.13 -6.93
CA GLU A 97 2.40 26.34 -8.15
C GLU A 97 2.58 24.86 -7.84
N TYR A 98 1.62 24.06 -8.30
CA TYR A 98 1.65 22.62 -8.23
C TYR A 98 1.63 22.06 -9.65
N MET A 99 2.46 21.04 -9.88
CA MET A 99 2.62 20.39 -11.16
C MET A 99 2.61 18.88 -10.92
N ALA A 100 1.83 18.15 -11.71
CA ALA A 100 1.82 16.69 -11.66
C ALA A 100 1.72 16.12 -13.08
N SER A 101 2.65 15.26 -13.47
CA SER A 101 2.70 14.68 -14.81
C SER A 101 1.69 13.55 -14.98
N PHE A 102 1.08 13.47 -16.16
CA PHE A 102 0.23 12.33 -16.52
C PHE A 102 1.06 11.06 -16.69
N ARG A 103 0.51 9.92 -16.25
CA ARG A 103 1.14 8.61 -16.32
C ARG A 103 0.13 7.55 -16.76
N THR A 104 0.55 6.74 -17.72
CA THR A 104 -0.23 5.61 -18.21
C THR A 104 0.00 4.40 -17.33
N LEU A 105 -1.07 3.94 -16.69
CA LEU A 105 -1.11 2.67 -15.97
C LEU A 105 -1.81 1.64 -16.85
N GLY A 106 -1.29 0.41 -16.90
CA GLY A 106 -1.89 -0.64 -17.69
C GLY A 106 -1.23 -1.98 -17.49
N ILE A 107 -1.97 -3.02 -17.88
CA ILE A 107 -1.52 -4.41 -17.87
C ILE A 107 -2.08 -5.12 -19.10
N ASP A 108 -1.28 -6.04 -19.64
CA ASP A 108 -1.60 -6.81 -20.85
C ASP A 108 -1.96 -8.25 -20.50
N SER A 109 -2.81 -8.84 -21.34
CA SER A 109 -3.12 -10.26 -21.32
C SER A 109 -3.26 -10.77 -22.75
N TYR A 110 -3.35 -12.10 -22.89
CA TYR A 110 -3.45 -12.75 -24.19
C TYR A 110 -4.35 -13.97 -24.12
N VAL A 111 -4.97 -14.29 -25.24
CA VAL A 111 -5.74 -15.53 -25.43
C VAL A 111 -5.24 -16.23 -26.69
N THR A 112 -4.93 -17.52 -26.59
CA THR A 112 -4.49 -18.32 -27.76
C THR A 112 -5.69 -18.80 -28.58
N ALA A 113 -5.50 -18.96 -29.89
CA ALA A 113 -6.57 -19.40 -30.78
C ALA A 113 -7.05 -20.82 -30.43
N GLU A 114 -6.16 -21.68 -29.95
CA GLU A 114 -6.45 -23.03 -29.48
C GLU A 114 -7.33 -23.02 -28.21
N ALA A 115 -7.07 -22.10 -27.27
CA ALA A 115 -7.89 -21.94 -26.07
C ALA A 115 -9.29 -21.43 -26.41
N GLN A 116 -9.43 -20.52 -27.37
CA GLN A 116 -10.73 -20.04 -27.83
C GLN A 116 -11.54 -21.14 -28.52
N ARG A 117 -10.88 -22.00 -29.32
CA ARG A 117 -11.54 -23.17 -29.94
C ARG A 117 -11.93 -24.23 -28.91
N ALA A 118 -11.10 -24.45 -27.90
CA ALA A 118 -11.38 -25.39 -26.81
C ALA A 118 -12.52 -24.94 -25.90
N ALA A 119 -12.71 -23.63 -25.73
CA ALA A 119 -13.78 -23.05 -24.91
C ALA A 119 -15.12 -22.86 -25.66
N ASN A 120 -15.13 -23.09 -26.99
CA ASN A 120 -16.30 -22.83 -27.82
C ASN A 120 -17.53 -23.64 -27.37
N GLY A 121 -18.61 -22.95 -27.02
CA GLY A 121 -19.84 -23.56 -26.48
C GLY A 121 -19.87 -23.71 -24.95
N PHE A 122 -18.81 -23.33 -24.23
CA PHE A 122 -18.74 -23.36 -22.75
C PHE A 122 -18.65 -21.96 -22.14
N ASP A 123 -17.71 -21.12 -22.61
CA ASP A 123 -17.50 -19.76 -22.11
C ASP A 123 -16.74 -18.89 -23.13
N ASP A 124 -16.77 -17.57 -22.97
CA ASP A 124 -15.94 -16.64 -23.73
C ASP A 124 -14.63 -16.32 -22.97
N PRO A 125 -13.50 -16.95 -23.33
CA PRO A 125 -12.23 -16.71 -22.64
C PRO A 125 -11.70 -15.29 -22.88
N GLU A 126 -12.07 -14.62 -23.96
CA GLU A 126 -11.61 -13.25 -24.25
C GLU A 126 -12.28 -12.26 -23.30
N ALA A 127 -13.63 -12.28 -23.23
CA ALA A 127 -14.38 -11.39 -22.34
C ALA A 127 -13.95 -11.55 -20.88
N ARG A 128 -13.72 -12.79 -20.43
CA ARG A 128 -13.23 -13.05 -19.07
C ARG A 128 -11.81 -12.57 -18.83
N ALA A 129 -10.91 -12.78 -19.78
CA ALA A 129 -9.54 -12.34 -19.63
C ALA A 129 -9.46 -10.80 -19.62
N VAL A 130 -10.30 -10.10 -20.39
CA VAL A 130 -10.48 -8.63 -20.31
C VAL A 130 -11.01 -8.20 -18.93
N GLN A 131 -12.04 -8.86 -18.40
CA GLN A 131 -12.59 -8.53 -17.09
C GLN A 131 -11.57 -8.74 -15.95
N SER A 132 -10.82 -9.84 -16.00
CA SER A 132 -9.74 -10.12 -15.05
C SER A 132 -8.65 -9.05 -15.12
N ASN A 133 -8.28 -8.65 -16.34
CA ASN A 133 -7.27 -7.64 -16.58
C ASN A 133 -7.70 -6.25 -16.06
N LEU A 134 -8.95 -5.86 -16.28
CA LEU A 134 -9.50 -4.63 -15.73
C LEU A 134 -9.49 -4.63 -14.20
N ASN A 135 -9.87 -5.74 -13.57
CA ASN A 135 -9.85 -5.82 -12.11
C ASN A 135 -8.42 -5.80 -11.54
N ALA A 136 -7.46 -6.41 -12.22
CA ALA A 136 -6.04 -6.32 -11.86
C ALA A 136 -5.52 -4.87 -11.98
N LEU A 137 -5.90 -4.15 -13.04
CA LEU A 137 -5.57 -2.73 -13.20
C LEU A 137 -6.14 -1.89 -12.06
N MET A 138 -7.40 -2.11 -11.67
CA MET A 138 -8.03 -1.35 -10.58
C MET A 138 -7.34 -1.57 -9.22
N ILE A 139 -6.89 -2.80 -8.94
CA ILE A 139 -6.13 -3.10 -7.71
C ILE A 139 -4.74 -2.44 -7.77
N GLY A 140 -4.07 -2.50 -8.92
CA GLY A 140 -2.78 -1.83 -9.11
C GLY A 140 -2.88 -0.31 -8.95
N GLU A 141 -3.94 0.27 -9.50
CA GLU A 141 -4.23 1.70 -9.38
C GLU A 141 -4.43 2.15 -7.94
N GLU A 142 -5.19 1.40 -7.12
CA GLU A 142 -5.38 1.71 -5.70
C GLU A 142 -4.04 1.87 -4.97
N ARG A 143 -3.08 0.98 -5.26
CA ARG A 143 -1.72 1.05 -4.68
C ARG A 143 -0.94 2.27 -5.14
N VAL A 144 -1.08 2.65 -6.41
CA VAL A 144 -0.42 3.85 -6.95
C VAL A 144 -1.01 5.12 -6.32
N LEU A 145 -2.34 5.20 -6.18
CA LEU A 145 -3.02 6.33 -5.54
C LEU A 145 -2.60 6.48 -4.07
N LEU A 146 -2.36 5.37 -3.36
CA LEU A 146 -1.90 5.41 -1.98
C LEU A 146 -0.42 5.81 -1.84
N GLY A 147 0.48 5.15 -2.57
CA GLY A 147 1.92 5.21 -2.30
C GLY A 147 2.84 5.27 -3.52
N GLY A 148 2.33 5.64 -4.69
CA GLY A 148 3.15 5.92 -5.86
C GLY A 148 4.18 7.03 -5.58
N LEU A 149 5.40 6.87 -6.09
CA LEU A 149 6.47 7.86 -5.96
C LEU A 149 7.23 7.98 -7.27
N GLY A 150 6.99 9.06 -8.02
CA GLY A 150 7.59 9.32 -9.32
C GLY A 150 8.38 10.63 -9.43
N THR A 151 8.11 11.62 -8.57
CA THR A 151 8.66 12.98 -8.76
C THR A 151 9.95 13.25 -7.95
N TRP A 152 10.13 12.60 -6.80
CA TRP A 152 11.24 12.86 -5.88
C TRP A 152 11.70 11.59 -5.14
N GLY A 153 12.93 11.60 -4.61
CA GLY A 153 13.60 10.40 -4.05
C GLY A 153 13.80 10.50 -2.54
N LEU A 154 13.81 9.36 -1.86
CA LEU A 154 13.93 9.24 -0.40
C LEU A 154 15.30 9.71 0.14
N GLY A 155 16.36 9.69 -0.68
CA GLY A 155 17.71 10.06 -0.28
C GLY A 155 18.44 8.96 0.51
N GLN A 156 19.43 9.35 1.33
CA GLN A 156 20.20 8.42 2.14
C GLN A 156 19.76 8.45 3.62
N PRO A 157 19.51 7.30 4.26
CA PRO A 157 19.34 7.24 5.71
C PRO A 157 20.62 7.65 6.44
N VAL A 158 20.49 8.52 7.44
CA VAL A 158 21.60 9.02 8.26
C VAL A 158 21.47 8.59 9.72
N GLY A 159 22.59 8.64 10.46
CA GLY A 159 22.60 8.32 11.89
C GLY A 159 22.32 6.85 12.19
N LEU A 160 22.87 5.93 11.38
CA LEU A 160 22.86 4.51 11.72
C LEU A 160 23.69 4.29 12.99
N ALA A 161 23.07 3.69 14.00
CA ALA A 161 23.70 3.29 15.25
C ALA A 161 23.45 1.79 15.48
N ILE A 162 24.47 1.09 15.97
CA ILE A 162 24.38 -0.31 16.33
C ILE A 162 24.86 -0.51 17.77
N ALA A 163 24.16 -1.37 18.49
CA ALA A 163 24.49 -1.77 19.85
C ALA A 163 24.41 -3.29 19.97
N GLN A 164 25.23 -3.87 20.83
CA GLN A 164 25.17 -5.30 21.15
C GLN A 164 24.42 -5.54 22.46
N THR A 165 23.68 -6.64 22.52
CA THR A 165 23.03 -7.15 23.73
C THR A 165 23.11 -8.68 23.73
N THR A 166 22.94 -9.32 24.87
CA THR A 166 22.89 -10.79 24.95
C THR A 166 21.54 -11.32 24.44
N GLY A 167 21.53 -12.50 23.82
CA GLY A 167 20.31 -13.20 23.42
C GLY A 167 20.17 -13.45 21.92
N GLY A 168 21.28 -13.41 21.17
CA GLY A 168 21.33 -13.76 19.75
C GLY A 168 22.26 -14.94 19.46
N ASN A 169 22.38 -15.28 18.18
CA ASN A 169 23.16 -16.41 17.67
C ASN A 169 24.41 -15.95 16.90
N ILE A 170 24.87 -14.72 17.10
CA ILE A 170 26.11 -14.22 16.50
C ILE A 170 27.29 -14.67 17.36
N ALA A 171 28.24 -15.37 16.73
CA ALA A 171 29.42 -15.92 17.39
C ALA A 171 30.36 -14.83 17.89
N ASN A 172 31.09 -15.13 18.97
CA ASN A 172 32.12 -14.24 19.52
C ASN A 172 33.18 -13.90 18.45
N THR A 173 33.77 -12.71 18.56
CA THR A 173 34.81 -12.16 17.68
C THR A 173 34.40 -12.01 16.20
N THR A 174 33.14 -12.23 15.86
CA THR A 174 32.62 -11.98 14.50
C THR A 174 32.51 -10.47 14.27
N VAL A 175 33.14 -9.98 13.20
CA VAL A 175 32.97 -8.59 12.75
C VAL A 175 31.66 -8.49 11.98
N VAL A 176 30.77 -7.64 12.47
CA VAL A 176 29.46 -7.39 11.91
C VAL A 176 29.44 -5.99 11.30
N ASN A 177 29.09 -5.89 10.03
CA ASN A 177 28.80 -4.62 9.36
C ASN A 177 27.30 -4.55 9.06
N VAL A 178 26.69 -3.41 9.36
CA VAL A 178 25.25 -3.16 9.13
C VAL A 178 25.07 -1.97 8.19
N ARG A 179 24.09 -2.06 7.28
CA ARG A 179 23.56 -0.96 6.47
C ARG A 179 22.04 -0.99 6.48
N VAL A 180 21.43 0.17 6.24
CA VAL A 180 19.97 0.30 6.10
C VAL A 180 19.63 1.02 4.80
N CYS A 181 18.55 0.58 4.15
CA CYS A 181 17.92 1.29 3.04
C CYS A 181 16.48 1.62 3.43
N ALA A 182 16.04 2.86 3.21
CA ALA A 182 14.65 3.25 3.34
C ALA A 182 13.85 2.78 2.12
N LEU A 183 12.58 2.42 2.33
CA LEU A 183 11.72 1.83 1.32
C LEU A 183 10.48 2.68 1.08
N THR A 184 10.07 2.79 -0.19
CA THR A 184 8.73 3.23 -0.56
C THR A 184 7.71 2.11 -0.36
N LEU A 185 6.41 2.37 -0.56
CA LEU A 185 5.38 1.33 -0.48
C LEU A 185 5.63 0.20 -1.49
N GLU A 186 6.06 0.54 -2.70
CA GLU A 186 6.42 -0.45 -3.73
C GLU A 186 7.66 -1.26 -3.33
N GLY A 187 8.70 -0.60 -2.80
CA GLY A 187 9.89 -1.26 -2.28
C GLY A 187 9.59 -2.17 -1.09
N TYR A 188 8.69 -1.77 -0.19
CA TYR A 188 8.25 -2.59 0.95
C TYR A 188 7.59 -3.89 0.50
N ASN A 189 6.66 -3.82 -0.46
CA ASN A 189 5.96 -5.00 -0.97
C ASN A 189 6.92 -6.00 -1.63
N ARG A 190 7.97 -5.52 -2.32
CA ARG A 190 9.02 -6.35 -2.91
C ARG A 190 9.98 -6.94 -1.88
N ALA A 191 10.47 -6.11 -0.97
CA ALA A 191 11.39 -6.56 0.08
C ALA A 191 10.73 -7.63 0.96
N LYS A 192 9.42 -7.52 1.22
CA LYS A 192 8.64 -8.55 1.93
C LYS A 192 8.54 -9.87 1.16
N ALA A 193 8.60 -9.85 -0.17
CA ALA A 193 8.67 -11.03 -1.01
C ALA A 193 10.10 -11.61 -1.13
N GLY A 194 11.09 -10.98 -0.48
CA GLY A 194 12.51 -11.37 -0.58
C GLY A 194 13.20 -10.85 -1.84
N GLU A 195 12.59 -9.91 -2.56
CA GLU A 195 13.15 -9.33 -3.78
C GLU A 195 13.86 -8.00 -3.47
N VAL A 196 15.19 -8.00 -3.43
CA VAL A 196 16.01 -6.79 -3.29
C VAL A 196 16.66 -6.47 -4.63
N VAL A 197 16.09 -5.49 -5.34
CA VAL A 197 16.53 -5.11 -6.67
C VAL A 197 16.68 -3.59 -6.73
N ALA A 198 17.82 -3.10 -7.23
CA ALA A 198 18.06 -1.67 -7.38
C ALA A 198 17.28 -1.07 -8.56
N LEU A 199 17.47 -1.61 -9.76
CA LEU A 199 16.65 -1.29 -10.94
C LEU A 199 15.88 -2.52 -11.37
N LEU A 200 14.56 -2.40 -11.46
CA LEU A 200 13.72 -3.43 -12.03
C LEU A 200 13.69 -3.27 -13.54
N THR A 201 13.95 -4.37 -14.26
CA THR A 201 13.74 -4.45 -15.71
C THR A 201 12.48 -5.24 -15.97
N ARG A 202 11.48 -4.62 -16.60
CA ARG A 202 10.24 -5.29 -17.02
C ARG A 202 10.27 -5.46 -18.53
N THR A 203 10.15 -6.70 -18.99
CA THR A 203 9.86 -7.00 -20.40
C THR A 203 8.37 -6.78 -20.65
N THR A 204 8.07 -5.88 -21.58
CA THR A 204 6.70 -5.57 -22.01
C THR A 204 6.20 -6.61 -23.01
N GLY A 205 4.89 -6.65 -23.27
CA GLY A 205 4.27 -7.63 -24.17
C GLY A 205 4.79 -7.59 -25.62
N ASN A 206 5.43 -6.49 -26.02
CA ASN A 206 6.05 -6.31 -27.34
C ASN A 206 7.55 -6.68 -27.38
N GLY A 207 8.13 -7.15 -26.28
CA GLY A 207 9.54 -7.53 -26.17
C GLY A 207 10.51 -6.39 -25.84
N ALA A 208 10.05 -5.13 -25.71
CA ALA A 208 10.86 -4.03 -25.21
C ALA A 208 11.05 -4.10 -23.69
N THR A 209 12.19 -3.60 -23.21
CA THR A 209 12.54 -3.57 -21.79
C THR A 209 12.41 -2.16 -21.21
N ASP A 210 11.56 -2.00 -20.20
CA ASP A 210 11.51 -0.80 -19.38
C ASP A 210 12.38 -1.00 -18.13
N THR A 211 13.17 0.01 -17.76
CA THR A 211 13.94 0.00 -16.51
C THR A 211 13.46 1.11 -15.58
N PHE A 212 13.21 0.78 -14.33
CA PHE A 212 12.75 1.73 -13.32
C PHE A 212 13.27 1.37 -11.92
N GLY A 213 13.20 2.33 -10.98
CA GLY A 213 13.71 2.12 -9.62
C GLY A 213 12.95 1.06 -8.85
N GLY A 214 13.68 0.26 -8.08
CA GLY A 214 13.14 -0.83 -7.28
C GLY A 214 12.31 -0.40 -6.07
N GLY A 215 12.32 0.89 -5.72
CA GLY A 215 11.68 1.43 -4.51
C GLY A 215 12.59 1.46 -3.28
N PHE A 216 13.91 1.34 -3.50
CA PHE A 216 14.95 1.33 -2.46
C PHE A 216 15.74 2.63 -2.48
N SER A 217 15.91 3.25 -1.32
CA SER A 217 16.77 4.41 -1.14
C SER A 217 18.25 4.06 -1.32
N MET A 218 19.11 5.08 -1.38
CA MET A 218 20.56 4.85 -1.26
C MET A 218 20.86 4.25 0.13
N ALA A 219 21.75 3.27 0.20
CA ALA A 219 22.14 2.61 1.44
C ALA A 219 22.91 3.56 2.37
N SER A 220 22.68 3.44 3.67
CA SER A 220 23.44 4.18 4.68
C SER A 220 24.93 3.87 4.62
N ALA A 221 25.75 4.72 5.25
CA ALA A 221 27.13 4.36 5.57
C ALA A 221 27.16 3.07 6.41
N ALA A 222 28.15 2.21 6.15
CA ALA A 222 28.32 0.98 6.91
C ALA A 222 28.84 1.32 8.32
N VAL A 223 28.24 0.73 9.34
CA VAL A 223 28.74 0.79 10.71
C VAL A 223 29.18 -0.60 11.11
N ASN A 224 30.37 -0.70 11.71
CA ASN A 224 30.97 -1.96 12.13
C ASN A 224 30.94 -2.12 13.65
N LEU A 225 30.82 -3.37 14.08
CA LEU A 225 30.87 -3.78 15.48
C LEU A 225 31.46 -5.19 15.54
N THR A 226 32.39 -5.41 16.46
CA THR A 226 32.91 -6.75 16.74
C THR A 226 32.09 -7.35 17.89
N ALA A 227 31.46 -8.50 17.65
CA ALA A 227 30.70 -9.21 18.68
C ALA A 227 31.64 -9.64 19.82
N SER A 228 31.31 -9.25 21.05
CA SER A 228 32.15 -9.53 22.23
C SER A 228 31.67 -10.69 23.10
N ALA A 229 30.52 -11.31 22.79
CA ALA A 229 29.98 -12.44 23.53
C ALA A 229 29.55 -13.59 22.59
N GLY A 230 29.54 -14.83 23.10
CA GLY A 230 29.18 -16.04 22.33
C GLY A 230 27.71 -16.16 21.90
N SER A 231 26.86 -15.21 22.31
CA SER A 231 25.43 -15.16 21.97
C SER A 231 24.96 -13.71 21.80
N THR A 232 25.65 -12.99 20.92
CA THR A 232 25.41 -11.56 20.71
C THR A 232 24.20 -11.34 19.80
N LEU A 233 23.35 -10.39 20.16
CA LEU A 233 22.28 -9.81 19.36
C LEU A 233 22.68 -8.38 19.00
N VAL A 234 22.49 -7.99 17.74
CA VAL A 234 22.78 -6.62 17.29
C VAL A 234 21.48 -5.85 17.17
N SER A 235 21.30 -4.82 18.00
CA SER A 235 20.23 -3.84 17.84
C SER A 235 20.70 -2.74 16.91
N ALA A 236 19.98 -2.49 15.83
CA ALA A 236 20.30 -1.45 14.86
C ALA A 236 19.18 -0.41 14.78
N SER A 237 19.54 0.86 14.69
CA SER A 237 18.60 1.98 14.66
C SER A 237 19.11 3.09 13.73
N CYS A 238 18.22 3.75 13.00
CA CYS A 238 18.56 4.88 12.13
C CYS A 238 17.62 6.07 12.37
N THR A 239 18.00 7.25 11.88
CA THR A 239 17.09 8.41 11.92
C THR A 239 15.95 8.18 10.93
N PRO A 240 14.66 8.30 11.33
CA PRO A 240 13.54 8.10 10.42
C PRO A 240 13.61 9.04 9.21
N VAL A 241 13.48 8.47 8.01
CA VAL A 241 13.49 9.19 6.74
C VAL A 241 12.06 9.63 6.39
N LYS A 242 11.88 10.91 6.05
CA LYS A 242 10.58 11.44 5.62
C LYS A 242 10.15 10.77 4.30
N GLY A 243 8.91 10.29 4.25
CA GLY A 243 8.37 9.55 3.09
C GLY A 243 8.67 8.06 3.06
N ALA A 244 9.56 7.56 3.93
CA ALA A 244 9.82 6.14 4.03
C ALA A 244 8.67 5.44 4.76
N VAL A 245 8.23 4.32 4.18
CA VAL A 245 7.20 3.44 4.74
C VAL A 245 7.82 2.32 5.56
N ALA A 246 9.00 1.85 5.15
CA ALA A 246 9.71 0.75 5.79
C ALA A 246 11.22 0.89 5.60
N TYR A 247 11.98 0.00 6.25
CA TYR A 247 13.43 -0.05 6.25
C TYR A 247 13.87 -1.50 6.01
N ALA A 248 14.78 -1.70 5.05
CA ALA A 248 15.47 -2.95 4.82
C ALA A 248 16.83 -2.92 5.52
N TRP A 249 17.11 -3.93 6.35
CA TRP A 249 18.33 -4.06 7.11
C TRP A 249 19.24 -5.12 6.51
N PHE A 250 20.48 -4.72 6.25
CA PHE A 250 21.50 -5.57 5.68
C PHE A 250 22.62 -5.80 6.67
N MET A 251 23.09 -7.04 6.77
CA MET A 251 24.22 -7.42 7.61
C MET A 251 25.23 -8.22 6.79
N GLY A 252 26.52 -8.07 7.09
CA GLY A 252 27.56 -8.94 6.54
C GLY A 252 28.89 -8.84 7.27
N ALA A 253 29.81 -9.75 6.96
CA ALA A 253 31.18 -9.73 7.49
C ALA A 253 31.99 -8.54 6.98
N ASN A 254 31.68 -8.07 5.76
CA ASN A 254 32.37 -6.95 5.10
C ASN A 254 31.37 -5.88 4.65
N ALA A 255 31.84 -4.63 4.58
CA ALA A 255 31.01 -3.49 4.19
C ALA A 255 30.47 -3.54 2.74
N SER A 256 31.06 -4.39 1.89
CA SER A 256 30.73 -4.55 0.46
C SER A 256 29.88 -5.79 0.16
N THR A 257 29.87 -6.79 1.05
CA THR A 257 29.12 -8.04 0.87
C THR A 257 28.19 -8.21 2.07
N MET A 258 26.96 -7.74 1.91
CA MET A 258 25.92 -7.80 2.92
C MET A 258 24.66 -8.46 2.37
N TYR A 259 23.88 -9.05 3.25
CA TYR A 259 22.67 -9.79 2.93
C TYR A 259 21.48 -9.23 3.71
N LEU A 260 20.29 -9.32 3.13
CA LEU A 260 19.04 -8.89 3.77
C LEU A 260 18.76 -9.76 4.99
N MET A 261 18.62 -9.14 6.15
CA MET A 261 18.30 -9.83 7.40
C MET A 261 16.85 -9.65 7.81
N ASP A 262 16.34 -8.43 7.68
CA ASP A 262 15.00 -8.09 8.14
C ASP A 262 14.44 -6.87 7.40
N VAL A 263 13.12 -6.79 7.30
CA VAL A 263 12.38 -5.66 6.71
C VAL A 263 11.36 -5.18 7.74
N THR A 264 11.63 -4.03 8.34
CA THR A 264 10.80 -3.46 9.41
C THR A 264 10.06 -2.23 8.91
N THR A 265 8.83 -2.03 9.40
CA THR A 265 8.10 -0.76 9.17
C THR A 265 8.58 0.37 10.10
N ASN A 266 9.47 0.03 11.03
CA ASN A 266 10.05 0.95 12.00
C ASN A 266 11.53 1.17 11.72
N SER A 267 12.07 2.31 12.12
CA SER A 267 13.46 2.71 11.94
C SER A 267 14.46 2.00 12.89
N ALA A 268 14.06 0.90 13.51
CA ALA A 268 14.92 0.04 14.32
C ALA A 268 14.54 -1.44 14.19
N THR A 269 15.54 -2.31 14.35
CA THR A 269 15.40 -3.78 14.34
C THR A 269 16.33 -4.43 15.36
N LYS A 270 16.06 -5.71 15.66
CA LYS A 270 16.96 -6.62 16.37
C LYS A 270 17.40 -7.73 15.42
N LEU A 271 18.70 -7.80 15.16
CA LEU A 271 19.32 -8.79 14.29
C LEU A 271 19.86 -9.92 15.18
N LEU A 272 19.16 -11.06 15.15
CA LEU A 272 19.42 -12.21 16.01
C LEU A 272 20.45 -13.18 15.43
N ASN A 273 20.51 -13.29 14.10
CA ASN A 273 21.33 -14.27 13.40
C ASN A 273 22.36 -13.57 12.52
N PHE A 274 23.48 -14.24 12.27
CA PHE A 274 24.42 -13.85 11.23
C PHE A 274 23.94 -14.42 9.88
N PRO A 275 24.12 -13.72 8.74
CA PRO A 275 23.65 -14.20 7.45
C PRO A 275 24.26 -15.55 7.05
N ALA A 276 23.43 -16.43 6.50
CA ALA A 276 23.84 -17.74 6.00
C ALA A 276 24.41 -17.71 4.56
N GLY A 277 24.24 -16.60 3.85
CA GLY A 277 24.69 -16.40 2.47
C GLY A 277 23.71 -16.95 1.42
N THR A 278 22.52 -17.38 1.84
CA THR A 278 21.40 -17.76 0.97
C THR A 278 20.41 -16.61 0.77
N GLU A 279 20.47 -15.60 1.64
CA GLU A 279 19.58 -14.45 1.61
C GLU A 279 19.95 -13.50 0.44
N PRO A 280 19.04 -12.62 0.01
CA PRO A 280 19.32 -11.66 -1.05
C PRO A 280 20.47 -10.72 -0.67
N ALA A 281 21.49 -10.64 -1.53
CA ALA A 281 22.60 -9.72 -1.35
C ALA A 281 22.18 -8.26 -1.62
N LEU A 282 22.81 -7.32 -0.92
CA LEU A 282 22.66 -5.88 -1.18
C LEU A 282 23.21 -5.54 -2.58
N PRO A 283 22.38 -4.99 -3.49
CA PRO A 283 22.86 -4.55 -4.80
C PRO A 283 23.90 -3.42 -4.69
N ALA A 284 25.00 -3.53 -5.45
CA ALA A 284 26.07 -2.53 -5.43
C ALA A 284 25.62 -1.13 -5.90
N ASP A 285 24.61 -1.05 -6.78
CA ASP A 285 24.06 0.23 -7.27
C ASP A 285 23.46 1.06 -6.12
N LEU A 286 22.82 0.41 -5.13
CA LEU A 286 22.24 1.10 -3.97
C LEU A 286 23.30 1.72 -3.05
N LEU A 287 24.58 1.39 -3.20
CA LEU A 287 25.66 2.01 -2.42
C LEU A 287 25.95 3.44 -2.84
N THR A 288 25.57 3.82 -4.06
CA THR A 288 25.94 5.11 -4.67
C THR A 288 24.76 5.86 -5.28
N ASN A 289 23.68 5.15 -5.64
CA ASN A 289 22.53 5.72 -6.31
C ASN A 289 21.25 5.50 -5.48
N ASP A 290 20.38 6.51 -5.47
CA ASP A 290 19.02 6.40 -4.95
C ASP A 290 18.10 5.85 -6.05
N ARG A 291 17.45 4.71 -5.80
CA ARG A 291 16.50 4.04 -6.71
C ARG A 291 15.10 3.91 -6.11
N SER A 292 14.75 4.85 -5.23
CA SER A 292 13.44 4.91 -4.58
C SER A 292 12.33 5.37 -5.53
N GLN A 293 12.67 6.12 -6.57
CA GLN A 293 11.74 6.66 -7.56
C GLN A 293 11.33 5.62 -8.61
N ASN A 294 10.04 5.58 -8.90
CA ASN A 294 9.49 4.93 -10.08
C ASN A 294 8.87 5.98 -11.02
N GLN A 295 9.63 6.37 -12.04
CA GLN A 295 9.24 7.44 -12.97
C GLN A 295 8.01 7.11 -13.82
N LEU A 296 7.61 5.83 -13.90
CA LEU A 296 6.47 5.37 -14.70
C LEU A 296 5.13 5.55 -13.99
N VAL A 297 5.12 5.78 -12.68
CA VAL A 297 3.90 6.02 -11.88
C VAL A 297 3.81 7.48 -11.44
N HIS A 298 2.60 7.95 -11.17
CA HIS A 298 2.39 9.26 -10.58
C HIS A 298 2.51 9.19 -9.06
N ASP A 299 2.69 10.33 -8.40
CA ASP A 299 2.75 10.39 -6.94
C ASP A 299 1.36 10.10 -6.33
N GLY A 300 1.34 9.21 -5.34
CA GLY A 300 0.18 8.94 -4.48
C GLY A 300 0.14 9.87 -3.25
N TYR A 301 -0.83 9.64 -2.36
CA TYR A 301 -0.97 10.43 -1.13
C TYR A 301 0.30 10.50 -0.28
N PHE A 302 0.97 9.36 -0.04
CA PHE A 302 2.22 9.36 0.73
C PHE A 302 3.31 10.19 0.04
N GLY A 303 3.42 10.11 -1.29
CA GLY A 303 4.35 10.90 -2.09
C GLY A 303 4.06 12.41 -2.00
N LEU A 304 2.79 12.79 -2.10
CA LEU A 304 2.33 14.19 -2.05
C LEU A 304 2.51 14.83 -0.66
N VAL A 305 2.24 14.09 0.42
CA VAL A 305 2.43 14.59 1.80
C VAL A 305 3.91 14.70 2.14
N ALA A 306 4.72 13.73 1.71
CA ALA A 306 6.14 13.71 2.04
C ALA A 306 6.97 14.73 1.24
N ALA A 307 6.50 15.17 0.07
CA ALA A 307 7.19 16.14 -0.78
C ALA A 307 7.63 17.41 -0.04
N SER A 308 8.82 17.92 -0.37
CA SER A 308 9.34 19.16 0.20
C SER A 308 8.45 20.35 -0.21
N GLY A 309 8.19 21.24 0.75
CA GLY A 309 7.30 22.39 0.54
C GLY A 309 5.81 22.04 0.41
N SER A 310 5.38 20.78 0.54
CA SER A 310 3.96 20.39 0.52
C SER A 310 3.12 21.15 1.56
N GLY A 311 3.71 21.48 2.72
CA GLY A 311 3.05 22.14 3.85
C GLY A 311 2.18 21.20 4.70
N ALA A 312 2.04 19.96 4.25
CA ALA A 312 1.36 18.87 4.94
C ALA A 312 2.10 18.43 6.21
N TYR A 313 1.34 17.97 7.21
CA TYR A 313 1.89 17.50 8.46
C TYR A 313 2.44 16.08 8.33
N TRP A 314 3.72 15.91 8.67
CA TRP A 314 4.39 14.62 8.68
C TRP A 314 5.00 14.42 10.05
N TYR A 315 4.40 13.54 10.85
CA TYR A 315 4.89 13.21 12.18
C TYR A 315 5.51 11.82 12.19
N THR A 316 6.81 11.76 12.49
CA THR A 316 7.53 10.50 12.70
C THR A 316 7.63 10.22 14.19
N MET A 317 7.14 9.07 14.62
CA MET A 317 7.39 8.60 15.99
C MET A 317 8.90 8.48 16.25
N PRO A 318 9.36 8.76 17.48
CA PRO A 318 10.75 8.53 17.84
C PRO A 318 11.07 7.04 17.80
N ASN A 319 12.35 6.72 17.63
CA ASN A 319 12.80 5.33 17.41
C ASN A 319 12.58 4.40 18.62
N GLY A 320 12.32 4.94 19.81
CA GLY A 320 11.98 4.18 21.01
C GLY A 320 13.11 3.28 21.50
N ALA A 321 12.75 2.23 22.24
CA ALA A 321 13.71 1.22 22.70
C ALA A 321 14.23 0.38 21.53
N GLY A 322 15.52 0.03 21.58
CA GLY A 322 16.25 -0.65 20.50
C GLY A 322 15.47 -1.85 19.94
N GLY A 323 15.04 -1.71 18.68
CA GLY A 323 14.42 -2.76 17.88
C GLY A 323 12.93 -3.05 18.12
N LEU A 324 12.21 -2.18 18.84
CA LEU A 324 10.75 -2.30 19.02
C LEU A 324 9.97 -1.07 18.48
N GLY A 325 10.60 0.10 18.39
CA GLY A 325 9.90 1.35 18.06
C GLY A 325 9.11 1.91 19.24
N THR A 326 8.46 3.06 19.03
CA THR A 326 7.59 3.68 20.04
C THR A 326 6.12 3.37 19.70
N PRO A 327 5.40 2.58 20.51
CA PRO A 327 3.97 2.33 20.28
C PRO A 327 3.14 3.59 20.55
N LEU A 328 1.89 3.59 20.06
CA LEU A 328 0.91 4.64 20.39
C LEU A 328 0.65 4.69 21.90
N THR A 329 0.46 5.89 22.44
CA THR A 329 0.26 6.07 23.88
C THR A 329 -1.16 6.55 24.21
N SER A 330 -1.74 5.97 25.26
CA SER A 330 -3.05 6.40 25.77
C SER A 330 -2.95 7.77 26.44
N ASP A 331 -3.95 8.61 26.22
CA ASP A 331 -4.12 9.90 26.91
C ASP A 331 -4.74 9.75 28.33
N GLY A 332 -5.11 8.54 28.74
CA GLY A 332 -5.75 8.29 30.04
C GLY A 332 -7.23 8.76 30.11
N ALA A 333 -7.69 9.54 29.12
CA ALA A 333 -9.09 9.94 28.95
C ALA A 333 -9.84 9.12 27.87
N GLY A 334 -9.25 8.01 27.40
CA GLY A 334 -9.79 7.20 26.30
C GLY A 334 -9.39 7.67 24.89
N GLY A 335 -8.51 8.69 24.79
CA GLY A 335 -7.87 9.16 23.55
C GLY A 335 -6.46 8.62 23.34
N ILE A 336 -5.87 8.96 22.19
CA ILE A 336 -4.49 8.61 21.80
C ILE A 336 -3.71 9.91 21.61
N LYS A 337 -2.65 10.08 22.40
CA LYS A 337 -1.91 11.35 22.49
C LYS A 337 -1.37 11.84 21.15
N GLU A 338 -0.87 10.93 20.32
CA GLU A 338 -0.26 11.32 19.05
C GLU A 338 -1.30 11.66 17.97
N ILE A 339 -2.51 11.12 18.07
CA ILE A 339 -3.64 11.53 17.23
C ILE A 339 -4.11 12.93 17.65
N ASP A 340 -4.23 13.18 18.95
CA ASP A 340 -4.62 14.50 19.47
C ASP A 340 -3.62 15.59 19.08
N ALA A 341 -2.32 15.28 19.06
CA ALA A 341 -1.29 16.20 18.57
C ALA A 341 -1.46 16.56 17.08
N VAL A 342 -1.84 15.59 16.24
CA VAL A 342 -2.15 15.82 14.81
C VAL A 342 -3.38 16.74 14.69
N LEU A 343 -4.45 16.45 15.44
CA LEU A 343 -5.69 17.23 15.43
C LEU A 343 -5.49 18.66 15.94
N LEU A 344 -4.67 18.85 16.96
CA LEU A 344 -4.29 20.17 17.47
C LEU A 344 -3.49 20.97 16.43
N TRP A 345 -2.58 20.32 15.68
CA TRP A 345 -1.84 20.97 14.60
C TRP A 345 -2.79 21.43 13.49
N TYR A 346 -3.75 20.60 13.09
CA TYR A 346 -4.78 20.95 12.10
C TYR A 346 -5.56 22.20 12.52
N TRP A 347 -5.98 22.26 13.78
CA TRP A 347 -6.70 23.41 14.33
C TRP A 347 -5.83 24.68 14.37
N ASN A 348 -4.60 24.59 14.87
CA ASN A 348 -3.73 25.76 15.05
C ASN A 348 -3.23 26.35 13.72
N THR A 349 -2.98 25.50 12.73
CA THR A 349 -2.39 25.93 11.45
C THR A 349 -3.44 26.32 10.42
N HIS A 350 -4.50 25.51 10.30
CA HIS A 350 -5.47 25.62 9.19
C HIS A 350 -6.92 25.71 9.63
N ARG A 351 -7.22 25.69 10.94
CA ARG A 351 -8.59 25.82 11.49
C ARG A 351 -9.57 24.80 10.89
N MET A 352 -9.10 23.58 10.66
CA MET A 352 -9.86 22.50 10.02
C MET A 352 -9.74 21.19 10.81
N SER A 353 -10.56 20.21 10.46
CA SER A 353 -10.50 18.83 10.95
C SER A 353 -10.33 17.88 9.76
N PRO A 354 -9.61 16.75 9.92
CA PRO A 354 -9.60 15.69 8.90
C PRO A 354 -10.93 14.94 8.90
N THR A 355 -11.34 14.45 7.73
CA THR A 355 -12.60 13.69 7.59
C THR A 355 -12.45 12.22 7.96
N ARG A 356 -11.27 11.63 7.70
CA ARG A 356 -11.04 10.19 7.91
C ARG A 356 -9.58 9.85 8.21
N MET A 357 -9.39 8.66 8.77
CA MET A 357 -8.11 8.01 8.98
C MET A 357 -8.10 6.65 8.31
N LEU A 358 -7.11 6.42 7.44
CA LEU A 358 -6.81 5.12 6.86
C LEU A 358 -5.71 4.43 7.66
N VAL A 359 -6.01 3.23 8.13
CA VAL A 359 -5.12 2.45 9.00
C VAL A 359 -4.99 1.01 8.54
N SER A 360 -3.90 0.33 8.95
CA SER A 360 -3.77 -1.12 8.76
C SER A 360 -4.44 -1.88 9.91
N GLY A 361 -4.57 -3.21 9.75
CA GLY A 361 -5.16 -4.07 10.78
C GLY A 361 -4.40 -4.06 12.11
N ARG A 362 -3.09 -3.78 12.07
CA ARG A 362 -2.26 -3.69 13.29
C ARG A 362 -2.59 -2.47 14.12
N GLU A 363 -2.70 -1.30 13.50
CA GLU A 363 -3.05 -0.06 14.20
C GLU A 363 -4.49 -0.11 14.72
N LEU A 364 -5.40 -0.73 13.97
CA LEU A 364 -6.78 -0.94 14.44
C LEU A 364 -6.82 -1.82 15.70
N ASN A 365 -5.95 -2.84 15.80
CA ASN A 365 -5.82 -3.62 17.02
C ASN A 365 -5.24 -2.78 18.17
N SER A 366 -4.24 -1.95 17.91
CA SER A 366 -3.71 -0.99 18.89
C SER A 366 -4.76 0.00 19.37
N PHE A 367 -5.63 0.51 18.49
CA PHE A 367 -6.75 1.39 18.86
C PHE A 367 -7.75 0.66 19.75
N ARG A 368 -8.07 -0.59 19.42
CA ARG A 368 -8.97 -1.43 20.23
C ARG A 368 -8.40 -1.66 21.63
N THR A 369 -7.12 -2.00 21.76
CA THR A 369 -6.52 -2.23 23.07
C THR A 369 -6.42 -0.94 23.85
N LEU A 370 -5.87 0.14 23.28
CA LEU A 370 -5.67 1.42 23.98
C LEU A 370 -6.97 2.14 24.32
N GLY A 371 -8.00 2.05 23.47
CA GLY A 371 -9.31 2.64 23.74
C GLY A 371 -10.11 1.89 24.82
N LEU A 372 -9.85 0.59 24.99
CA LEU A 372 -10.52 -0.24 26.01
C LEU A 372 -9.71 -0.34 27.32
N LEU A 373 -8.39 -0.15 27.27
CA LEU A 373 -7.46 -0.07 28.41
C LEU A 373 -7.56 1.27 29.15
N GLY A 374 -8.79 1.79 29.33
CA GLY A 374 -9.00 2.96 30.17
C GLY A 374 -8.45 2.71 31.58
N THR A 375 -7.66 3.66 32.09
CA THR A 375 -7.46 3.79 33.53
C THR A 375 -8.83 3.78 34.20
N SER A 376 -8.94 3.19 35.40
CA SER A 376 -10.17 2.83 36.14
C SER A 376 -11.23 3.93 36.38
N SER A 377 -11.05 5.11 35.79
CA SER A 377 -11.88 6.31 35.86
C SER A 377 -12.49 6.77 34.52
N SER A 378 -12.25 6.10 33.37
CA SER A 378 -12.88 6.52 32.11
C SER A 378 -14.38 6.13 32.08
N THR A 379 -15.26 7.13 31.97
CA THR A 379 -16.72 6.93 31.92
C THR A 379 -17.16 6.37 30.56
N GLN A 380 -16.99 5.07 30.34
CA GLN A 380 -17.47 4.39 29.13
C GLN A 380 -18.90 3.89 29.35
N ARG A 381 -19.86 4.37 28.55
CA ARG A 381 -21.24 3.86 28.56
C ARG A 381 -21.38 2.74 27.54
N PHE A 382 -21.42 1.49 28.01
CA PHE A 382 -21.82 0.35 27.20
C PHE A 382 -23.36 0.30 27.13
N THR A 383 -23.93 0.61 25.97
CA THR A 383 -25.36 0.41 25.71
C THR A 383 -25.56 -0.97 25.11
N TRP A 384 -26.11 -1.88 25.91
CA TRP A 384 -26.49 -3.22 25.47
C TRP A 384 -27.91 -3.18 24.90
N ASN A 385 -28.07 -3.47 23.61
CA ASN A 385 -29.37 -3.76 23.04
C ASN A 385 -29.61 -5.26 23.21
N SER A 386 -30.50 -5.65 24.12
CA SER A 386 -30.87 -7.04 24.34
C SER A 386 -31.80 -7.54 23.22
N ASP A 387 -31.29 -8.38 22.33
CA ASP A 387 -32.09 -9.18 21.40
C ASP A 387 -32.24 -10.61 21.97
N GLN A 388 -33.40 -11.24 21.80
CA GLN A 388 -33.75 -12.54 22.40
C GLN A 388 -32.95 -13.73 21.82
N ARG A 389 -32.03 -13.45 20.87
CA ARG A 389 -31.30 -14.44 20.07
C ARG A 389 -29.78 -14.47 20.28
N GLY A 390 -29.22 -13.65 21.17
CA GLY A 390 -27.82 -13.80 21.60
C GLY A 390 -27.07 -12.50 21.89
N VAL A 391 -25.95 -12.61 22.59
CA VAL A 391 -25.01 -11.51 22.88
C VAL A 391 -23.89 -11.54 21.83
N LEU A 392 -23.72 -10.44 21.09
CA LEU A 392 -22.60 -10.26 20.17
C LEU A 392 -21.33 -9.88 20.97
N LEU A 393 -20.27 -10.67 20.83
CA LEU A 393 -18.98 -10.45 21.52
C LEU A 393 -17.97 -9.81 20.56
N SER A 394 -17.68 -8.51 20.71
CA SER A 394 -16.46 -7.78 20.26
C SER A 394 -16.75 -6.28 20.24
N ALA A 395 -15.71 -5.45 20.37
CA ALA A 395 -15.78 -4.01 20.17
C ALA A 395 -14.76 -3.59 19.10
N LYS A 396 -15.21 -2.81 18.13
CA LYS A 396 -14.36 -2.11 17.16
C LYS A 396 -14.49 -0.61 17.41
N VAL A 397 -13.36 0.10 17.38
CA VAL A 397 -13.37 1.57 17.33
C VAL A 397 -13.83 2.01 15.94
N ARG A 398 -14.97 2.72 15.86
CA ARG A 398 -15.58 3.16 14.60
C ARG A 398 -15.00 4.48 14.10
N GLY A 399 -14.79 5.41 15.01
CA GLY A 399 -14.28 6.74 14.72
C GLY A 399 -13.63 7.34 15.95
N TYR A 400 -12.95 8.44 15.74
CA TYR A 400 -12.24 9.20 16.75
C TYR A 400 -12.91 10.55 16.90
N THR A 401 -13.33 10.89 18.11
CA THR A 401 -13.92 12.20 18.39
C THR A 401 -12.83 13.25 18.44
N ASN A 402 -12.91 14.28 17.59
CA ASN A 402 -12.01 15.42 17.63
C ASN A 402 -12.44 16.42 18.73
N PRO A 403 -11.66 16.61 19.81
CA PRO A 403 -11.98 17.60 20.84
C PRO A 403 -11.69 19.05 20.41
N PHE A 404 -10.95 19.26 19.32
CA PHE A 404 -10.48 20.58 18.87
C PHE A 404 -11.29 21.18 17.71
N ALA A 405 -12.42 20.57 17.32
CA ALA A 405 -13.24 21.05 16.21
C ALA A 405 -14.16 22.23 16.61
N MET A 406 -14.43 23.13 15.65
CA MET A 406 -15.22 24.36 15.86
C MET A 406 -16.69 24.09 16.25
N GLY A 407 -17.26 22.99 15.74
CA GLY A 407 -18.67 22.62 15.95
C GLY A 407 -18.93 21.70 17.15
N GLY A 408 -17.92 21.48 18.01
CA GLY A 408 -17.98 20.47 19.07
C GLY A 408 -17.39 19.13 18.62
N SER A 409 -17.90 18.02 19.16
CA SER A 409 -17.41 16.64 18.98
C SER A 409 -17.61 16.12 17.53
N GLU A 410 -16.80 16.59 16.58
CA GLU A 410 -16.76 16.07 15.21
C GLU A 410 -16.08 14.69 15.18
N GLU A 411 -16.71 13.70 14.53
CA GLU A 411 -16.17 12.33 14.44
C GLU A 411 -15.31 12.16 13.18
N VAL A 412 -14.05 11.76 13.37
CA VAL A 412 -13.13 11.35 12.31
C VAL A 412 -13.28 9.85 12.10
N ALA A 413 -13.74 9.42 10.94
CA ALA A 413 -13.99 8.00 10.65
C ALA A 413 -12.67 7.19 10.57
N ILE A 414 -12.61 6.01 11.19
CA ILE A 414 -11.46 5.10 11.10
C ILE A 414 -11.80 3.96 10.13
N GLU A 415 -11.11 3.93 9.00
CA GLU A 415 -11.31 2.96 7.92
C GLU A 415 -10.07 2.06 7.76
N LEU A 416 -10.32 0.76 7.63
CA LEU A 416 -9.28 -0.22 7.36
C LEU A 416 -8.97 -0.24 5.87
N HIS A 417 -7.70 -0.06 5.51
CA HIS A 417 -7.25 -0.14 4.12
C HIS A 417 -6.28 -1.32 3.93
N PRO A 418 -6.47 -2.17 2.89
CA PRO A 418 -5.66 -3.38 2.70
C PRO A 418 -4.18 -3.08 2.39
N ASP A 419 -3.90 -2.05 1.60
CA ASP A 419 -2.53 -1.71 1.18
C ASP A 419 -1.85 -0.65 2.08
N VAL A 420 -2.51 -0.17 3.15
CA VAL A 420 -1.83 0.72 4.11
C VAL A 420 -0.85 -0.13 4.92
N PRO A 421 0.45 0.22 4.89
CA PRO A 421 1.48 -0.53 5.57
C PRO A 421 1.31 -0.39 7.10
N PRO A 422 1.59 -1.45 7.88
CA PRO A 422 1.63 -1.31 9.33
C PRO A 422 2.70 -0.28 9.72
N GLY A 423 2.51 0.43 10.83
CA GLY A 423 3.40 1.51 11.26
C GLY A 423 3.03 2.89 10.69
N THR A 424 2.00 3.00 9.85
CA THR A 424 1.60 4.26 9.18
C THR A 424 0.10 4.52 9.30
N ILE A 425 -0.29 5.77 9.54
CA ILE A 425 -1.67 6.27 9.53
C ILE A 425 -1.74 7.44 8.55
N LEU A 426 -2.70 7.41 7.63
CA LEU A 426 -2.99 8.50 6.70
C LEU A 426 -4.28 9.21 7.13
N PHE A 427 -4.20 10.53 7.31
CA PHE A 427 -5.35 11.38 7.58
C PHE A 427 -5.75 12.07 6.29
N GLU A 428 -6.99 11.82 5.84
CA GLU A 428 -7.53 12.42 4.64
C GLU A 428 -8.64 13.41 4.95
N THR A 429 -8.62 14.51 4.19
CA THR A 429 -9.68 15.53 4.18
C THR A 429 -10.29 15.58 2.78
N ASP A 430 -11.60 15.33 2.67
CA ASP A 430 -12.32 15.38 1.40
C ASP A 430 -12.90 16.78 1.08
N SER A 431 -13.23 17.57 2.11
CA SER A 431 -13.82 18.91 1.96
C SER A 431 -13.23 19.89 2.96
N LEU A 432 -13.12 21.16 2.57
CA LEU A 432 -12.63 22.24 3.43
C LEU A 432 -13.80 23.03 4.02
N PRO A 433 -13.67 23.60 5.24
CA PRO A 433 -14.74 24.34 5.92
C PRO A 433 -14.97 25.76 5.36
N TYR A 434 -14.28 26.15 4.29
CA TYR A 434 -14.40 27.45 3.64
C TYR A 434 -14.62 27.29 2.14
N GLU A 435 -15.33 28.24 1.53
CA GLU A 435 -15.70 28.17 0.12
C GLU A 435 -14.48 28.24 -0.80
N LEU A 436 -14.38 27.27 -1.71
CA LEU A 436 -13.35 27.21 -2.75
C LEU A 436 -13.97 27.67 -4.08
N PRO A 437 -13.80 28.94 -4.50
CA PRO A 437 -14.34 29.39 -5.78
C PRO A 437 -13.68 28.64 -6.93
N GLY A 438 -14.47 27.92 -7.72
CA GLY A 438 -14.02 27.22 -8.93
C GLY A 438 -13.42 25.82 -8.72
N VAL A 439 -13.50 25.25 -7.52
CA VAL A 439 -13.07 23.86 -7.24
C VAL A 439 -14.22 23.09 -6.59
N ASP A 440 -14.67 22.02 -7.26
CA ASP A 440 -15.77 21.15 -6.79
C ASP A 440 -15.29 20.15 -5.71
N GLN A 441 -14.10 19.57 -5.88
CA GLN A 441 -13.52 18.61 -4.93
C GLN A 441 -12.02 18.84 -4.73
N LEU A 442 -11.55 18.62 -3.49
CA LEU A 442 -10.17 18.87 -3.07
C LEU A 442 -9.17 17.89 -3.71
N ASN A 443 -9.53 16.61 -3.71
CA ASN A 443 -8.75 15.51 -4.25
C ASN A 443 -9.53 14.90 -5.42
N ARG A 444 -8.88 14.78 -6.58
CA ARG A 444 -9.50 14.16 -7.76
C ARG A 444 -8.47 13.44 -8.61
N VAL A 445 -8.92 12.45 -9.36
CA VAL A 445 -8.11 11.83 -10.40
C VAL A 445 -8.45 12.51 -11.72
N LEU A 446 -7.48 13.19 -12.33
CA LEU A 446 -7.64 13.80 -13.64
C LEU A 446 -7.17 12.80 -14.70
N CYS A 447 -8.07 12.42 -15.59
CA CYS A 447 -7.81 11.45 -16.65
C CYS A 447 -7.77 12.13 -18.02
N ARG A 448 -6.80 11.74 -18.85
CA ARG A 448 -6.78 12.08 -20.29
C ARG A 448 -7.58 11.06 -21.08
N ALA A 449 -7.37 9.79 -20.76
CA ALA A 449 -8.17 8.67 -21.20
C ALA A 449 -8.46 7.80 -19.98
N ASP A 450 -9.74 7.61 -19.67
CA ASP A 450 -10.16 6.66 -18.65
C ASP A 450 -9.95 5.20 -19.17
N TYR A 451 -10.43 4.19 -18.44
CA TYR A 451 -10.28 2.78 -18.78
C TYR A 451 -10.69 2.53 -20.23
N HIS A 452 -9.70 2.17 -21.02
CA HIS A 452 -9.89 1.81 -22.40
C HIS A 452 -9.13 0.51 -22.68
N GLN A 453 -9.73 -0.29 -23.55
CA GLN A 453 -9.12 -1.51 -24.03
C GLN A 453 -8.43 -1.23 -25.36
N ILE A 454 -7.23 -1.77 -25.52
CA ILE A 454 -6.51 -1.79 -26.79
C ILE A 454 -6.35 -3.25 -27.18
N VAL A 455 -6.82 -3.60 -28.38
CA VAL A 455 -6.60 -4.92 -28.99
C VAL A 455 -5.49 -4.77 -30.01
N TYR A 456 -4.43 -5.56 -29.86
CA TYR A 456 -3.28 -5.50 -30.75
C TYR A 456 -3.52 -6.34 -32.03
N PRO A 457 -2.92 -5.96 -33.17
CA PRO A 457 -2.98 -6.78 -34.38
C PRO A 457 -2.32 -8.13 -34.12
N GLN A 458 -2.96 -9.19 -34.62
CA GLN A 458 -2.49 -10.55 -34.42
C GLN A 458 -1.21 -10.81 -35.25
N ILE A 459 -0.06 -10.80 -34.58
CA ILE A 459 1.25 -11.12 -35.19
C ILE A 459 1.67 -12.58 -34.95
N THR A 460 1.05 -13.25 -33.99
CA THR A 460 1.33 -14.64 -33.61
C THR A 460 0.00 -15.40 -33.43
N ARG A 461 0.02 -16.72 -33.18
CA ARG A 461 -1.22 -17.52 -32.97
C ARG A 461 -1.91 -17.25 -31.61
N ARG A 462 -1.81 -16.02 -31.11
CA ARG A 462 -2.47 -15.49 -29.92
C ARG A 462 -3.00 -14.08 -30.21
N LYS A 463 -4.12 -13.74 -29.59
CA LYS A 463 -4.72 -12.40 -29.60
C LYS A 463 -4.28 -11.69 -28.33
N ASP A 464 -3.46 -10.66 -28.49
CA ASP A 464 -2.91 -9.86 -27.40
C ASP A 464 -3.80 -8.62 -27.19
N PHE A 465 -4.13 -8.29 -25.94
CA PHE A 465 -4.91 -7.10 -25.61
C PHE A 465 -4.47 -6.51 -24.26
N GLY A 466 -4.64 -5.21 -24.11
CA GLY A 466 -4.30 -4.47 -22.89
C GLY A 466 -5.44 -3.60 -22.43
N VAL A 467 -5.48 -3.35 -21.12
CA VAL A 467 -6.38 -2.37 -20.51
C VAL A 467 -5.52 -1.28 -19.88
N TYR A 468 -5.81 -0.02 -20.22
CA TYR A 468 -4.98 1.12 -19.84
C TYR A 468 -5.83 2.27 -19.28
N THR A 469 -5.21 3.13 -18.47
CA THR A 469 -5.73 4.42 -18.00
C THR A 469 -4.58 5.43 -18.00
N ASP A 470 -4.81 6.65 -18.51
CA ASP A 470 -3.84 7.75 -18.44
C ASP A 470 -4.34 8.80 -17.46
N GLN A 471 -3.66 8.92 -16.30
CA GLN A 471 -4.18 9.66 -15.18
C GLN A 471 -3.13 10.26 -14.24
N VAL A 472 -3.58 11.18 -13.39
CA VAL A 472 -2.80 11.81 -12.33
C VAL A 472 -3.68 12.11 -11.11
N LEU A 473 -3.13 11.95 -9.90
CA LEU A 473 -3.77 12.39 -8.67
C LEU A 473 -3.53 13.90 -8.50
N GLN A 474 -4.62 14.68 -8.52
CA GLN A 474 -4.59 16.11 -8.30
C GLN A 474 -5.13 16.44 -6.91
N CYS A 475 -4.26 16.98 -6.06
CA CYS A 475 -4.60 17.49 -4.74
C CYS A 475 -4.44 19.02 -4.73
N TYR A 476 -5.55 19.75 -4.62
CA TYR A 476 -5.52 21.21 -4.67
C TYR A 476 -4.88 21.86 -3.45
N PHE A 477 -4.97 21.21 -2.28
CA PHE A 477 -4.44 21.71 -1.03
C PHE A 477 -3.79 20.57 -0.22
N PRO A 478 -2.55 20.18 -0.54
CA PRO A 478 -1.81 19.16 0.20
C PRO A 478 -1.68 19.41 1.72
N PRO A 479 -1.65 20.65 2.26
CA PRO A 479 -1.62 20.87 3.71
C PRO A 479 -2.83 20.31 4.49
N ALA A 480 -3.92 19.99 3.80
CA ALA A 480 -5.09 19.34 4.41
C ALA A 480 -4.92 17.83 4.64
N GLN A 481 -3.82 17.24 4.18
CA GLN A 481 -3.50 15.84 4.37
C GLN A 481 -2.40 15.72 5.44
N ALA A 482 -2.40 14.63 6.21
CA ALA A 482 -1.36 14.38 7.20
C ALA A 482 -1.02 12.90 7.29
N VAL A 483 0.21 12.60 7.69
CA VAL A 483 0.68 11.23 7.87
C VAL A 483 1.41 11.10 9.20
N LEU A 484 1.11 10.03 9.92
CA LEU A 484 1.85 9.60 11.09
C LEU A 484 2.58 8.29 10.76
N THR A 485 3.91 8.23 10.97
CA THR A 485 4.73 7.06 10.64
C THR A 485 5.60 6.57 11.79
N ASN A 486 6.25 5.43 11.58
CA ASN A 486 7.22 4.81 12.49
C ASN A 486 6.60 4.24 13.78
N ILE A 487 5.34 3.80 13.73
CA ILE A 487 4.61 3.33 14.92
C ILE A 487 5.13 1.96 15.38
N GLY A 488 5.54 1.88 16.65
CA GLY A 488 5.89 0.66 17.39
C GLY A 488 4.83 -0.42 17.37
N ALA A 489 5.21 -1.69 17.54
CA ALA A 489 4.20 -2.74 17.72
C ALA A 489 3.52 -2.54 19.07
N PRO A 490 2.19 -2.77 19.19
CA PRO A 490 1.56 -2.74 20.50
C PRO A 490 2.25 -3.79 21.37
N THR A 491 2.73 -3.37 22.54
CA THR A 491 3.34 -4.23 23.57
C THR A 491 2.29 -4.92 24.41
#